data_AF-A0A851HNB2-F1
#
_entry.id   AF-A0A851HNB2-F1
#
_cell.length_a   1.000
_cell.length_b   1.000
_cell.length_c   1.000
_cell.angle_alpha   90.00
_cell.angle_beta   90.00
_cell.angle_gamma   90.00
#
_symmetry.space_group_name_H-M   'P 1'
#
loop_
_entity.id
_entity.type
_entity.pdbx_description
1 polymer ?
#
loop_
_entity_poly.entity_id
_entity_poly.type
_entity_poly.pdbx_seq_one_letter_code
_entity_poly.pdbx_strand_id
1 'polypeptide(L)'
;MNSNDMALTLRATELVVASQFGSTSMLQRKLGVGHAKAEWIMRHLESYGIVGHALENTTRDVLILTDRLTSTLDRLKREDDPPHTD
;
A
#
# COMPACT_ATOMS: atom_id res chain seq x y z
N MET A 1 9.35 -12.04 -3.59
CA MET A 1 8.64 -10.80 -3.98
C MET A 1 9.03 -10.54 -5.43
N ASN A 2 8.09 -10.50 -6.38
CA ASN A 2 8.43 -10.09 -7.74
C ASN A 2 8.51 -8.56 -7.79
N SER A 3 9.45 -7.97 -8.53
CA SER A 3 9.60 -6.50 -8.63
C SER A 3 8.31 -5.77 -9.06
N ASN A 4 7.42 -6.46 -9.77
CA ASN A 4 6.10 -5.95 -10.15
C ASN A 4 5.18 -5.73 -8.94
N ASP A 5 5.31 -6.54 -7.90
CA ASP A 5 4.47 -6.50 -6.70
C ASP A 5 4.79 -5.29 -5.83
N MET A 6 6.08 -4.94 -5.77
CA MET A 6 6.53 -3.74 -5.09
C MET A 6 6.06 -2.48 -5.83
N ALA A 7 6.15 -2.47 -7.17
CA ALA A 7 5.61 -1.38 -7.98
C ALA A 7 4.10 -1.17 -7.74
N LEU A 8 3.33 -2.26 -7.65
CA LEU A 8 1.91 -2.21 -7.30
C LEU A 8 1.68 -1.69 -5.87
N THR A 9 2.50 -2.09 -4.91
CA THR A 9 2.39 -1.65 -3.51
C THR A 9 2.67 -0.15 -3.36
N LEU A 10 3.68 0.37 -4.06
CA LEU A 10 3.98 1.80 -4.10
C LEU A 10 2.82 2.60 -4.71
N ARG A 11 2.29 2.13 -5.85
CA ARG A 11 1.15 2.81 -6.50
C ARG A 11 -0.12 2.74 -5.66
N ALA A 12 -0.35 1.63 -4.98
CA ALA A 12 -1.47 1.48 -4.04
C ALA A 12 -1.33 2.42 -2.84
N THR A 13 -0.12 2.54 -2.28
CA THR A 13 0.17 3.48 -1.18
C THR A 13 -0.17 4.90 -1.59
N GLU A 14 0.30 5.32 -2.76
CA GLU A 14 0.01 6.64 -3.31
C GLU A 14 -1.49 6.89 -3.43
N LEU A 15 -2.22 5.94 -4.01
CA LEU A 15 -3.68 6.04 -4.16
C LEU A 15 -4.39 6.13 -2.81
N VAL A 16 -4.06 5.25 -1.87
CA VAL A 16 -4.73 5.16 -0.56
C VAL A 16 -4.47 6.42 0.28
N VAL A 17 -3.24 6.92 0.27
CA VAL A 17 -2.86 8.12 1.03
C VAL A 17 -3.37 9.40 0.36
N ALA A 18 -3.41 9.45 -0.98
CA ALA A 18 -3.98 10.59 -1.68
C ALA A 18 -5.51 10.65 -1.56
N SER A 19 -6.19 9.50 -1.58
CA SER A 19 -7.65 9.42 -1.46
C SER A 19 -8.15 9.37 -0.01
N GLN A 20 -7.26 9.11 0.95
CA GLN A 20 -7.60 8.80 2.34
C GLN A 20 -8.65 7.67 2.44
N PHE A 21 -8.58 6.69 1.54
CA PHE A 21 -9.58 5.63 1.42
C PHE A 21 -8.93 4.25 1.19
N GLY A 22 -8.90 3.41 2.23
CA GLY A 22 -8.30 2.07 2.18
C GLY A 22 -9.27 0.95 1.78
N SER A 23 -9.67 0.87 0.51
CA SER A 23 -10.58 -0.20 0.01
C SER A 23 -9.94 -1.12 -1.04
N THR A 24 -10.13 -2.43 -0.91
CA THR A 24 -9.67 -3.42 -1.90
C THR A 24 -10.38 -3.25 -3.25
N SER A 25 -11.66 -2.89 -3.26
CA SER A 25 -12.43 -2.60 -4.48
C SER A 25 -11.90 -1.37 -5.23
N MET A 26 -11.41 -0.36 -4.49
CA MET A 26 -10.75 0.80 -5.10
C MET A 26 -9.46 0.37 -5.78
N LEU A 27 -8.63 -0.43 -5.12
CA LEU A 27 -7.36 -0.91 -5.67
C LEU A 27 -7.56 -1.77 -6.93
N GLN A 28 -8.55 -2.68 -6.93
CA GLN A 28 -8.89 -3.47 -8.11
C GLN A 28 -9.19 -2.59 -9.33
N ARG A 29 -10.04 -1.57 -9.16
CA ARG A 29 -10.44 -0.67 -10.24
C ARG A 29 -9.33 0.27 -10.68
N LYS A 30 -8.57 0.83 -9.74
CA LYS A 30 -7.54 1.84 -10.03
C LYS A 30 -6.23 1.25 -10.54
N LEU A 31 -5.90 0.02 -10.13
CA LEU A 31 -4.66 -0.66 -10.54
C LEU A 31 -4.90 -1.76 -11.59
N GLY A 32 -6.15 -2.10 -11.90
CA GLY A 32 -6.48 -3.17 -12.84
C GLY A 32 -6.06 -4.56 -12.35
N VAL A 33 -5.98 -4.76 -11.03
CA VAL A 33 -5.53 -6.01 -10.42
C VAL A 33 -6.71 -6.87 -9.97
N GLY A 34 -6.53 -8.19 -9.96
CA GLY A 34 -7.51 -9.13 -9.41
C GLY A 34 -7.67 -9.02 -7.89
N HIS A 35 -8.76 -9.58 -7.37
CA HIS A 35 -9.14 -9.52 -5.95
C HIS A 35 -8.03 -10.00 -5.01
N ALA A 36 -7.48 -11.20 -5.23
CA ALA A 36 -6.40 -11.77 -4.41
C ALA A 36 -5.17 -10.84 -4.35
N LYS A 37 -4.87 -10.14 -5.44
CA LYS A 37 -3.75 -9.20 -5.48
C LYS A 37 -4.05 -7.93 -4.70
N ALA A 38 -5.27 -7.40 -4.81
CA ALA A 38 -5.70 -6.25 -4.03
C ALA A 38 -5.72 -6.53 -2.52
N GLU A 39 -6.15 -7.72 -2.10
CA GLU A 39 -6.09 -8.15 -0.70
C GLU A 39 -4.64 -8.28 -0.20
N TRP A 40 -3.79 -8.91 -1.01
CA TRP A 40 -2.37 -9.03 -0.71
C TRP A 40 -1.71 -7.65 -0.53
N ILE A 41 -1.96 -6.72 -1.46
CA ILE A 41 -1.48 -5.33 -1.36
C ILE A 41 -1.97 -4.69 -0.07
N MET A 42 -3.27 -4.78 0.23
CA MET A 42 -3.86 -4.13 1.41
C MET A 42 -3.27 -4.66 2.72
N ARG A 43 -3.00 -5.97 2.81
CA ARG A 43 -2.28 -6.56 3.94
C ARG A 43 -0.84 -6.07 4.07
N HIS A 44 -0.16 -5.79 2.95
CA HIS A 44 1.18 -5.22 3.00
C HIS A 44 1.14 -3.78 3.51
N LEU A 45 0.19 -2.97 3.02
CA LEU A 45 -0.01 -1.61 3.54
C LEU A 45 -0.28 -1.61 5.06
N GLU A 46 -1.03 -2.59 5.56
CA GLU A 46 -1.26 -2.79 7.00
C GLU A 46 0.04 -3.13 7.72
N SER A 47 0.83 -4.09 7.20
CA SER A 47 2.13 -4.46 7.78
C SER A 47 3.11 -3.29 7.83
N TYR A 48 3.03 -2.35 6.88
CA TYR A 48 3.86 -1.15 6.86
C TYR A 48 3.30 -0.01 7.73
N GLY A 49 2.15 -0.18 8.37
CA GLY A 49 1.50 0.84 9.19
C GLY A 49 0.92 2.01 8.38
N ILE A 50 0.61 1.79 7.10
CA ILE A 50 0.02 2.81 6.22
C ILE A 50 -1.49 2.87 6.41
N VAL A 51 -2.11 1.70 6.58
CA VAL A 51 -3.52 1.54 6.90
C VAL A 51 -3.68 0.82 8.23
N GLY A 52 -4.77 1.11 8.93
CA GLY A 52 -5.17 0.41 10.14
C GLY A 52 -5.70 -1.00 9.88
N HIS A 53 -6.08 -1.66 10.98
CA HIS A 53 -6.72 -2.97 10.92
C HIS A 53 -8.02 -2.94 10.12
N ALA A 54 -8.39 -4.10 9.57
CA ALA A 54 -9.70 -4.26 8.97
C ALA A 54 -10.79 -4.08 10.04
N LEU A 55 -11.68 -3.12 9.84
CA LEU A 55 -12.89 -2.95 10.64
C LEU A 55 -14.01 -3.86 10.09
N GLU A 56 -15.16 -3.89 10.76
CA GLU A 56 -16.34 -4.66 10.28
C GLU A 56 -16.82 -4.18 8.89
N ASN A 57 -16.44 -2.97 8.49
CA ASN A 57 -16.55 -2.44 7.14
C ASN A 57 -15.26 -2.78 6.35
N THR A 58 -15.37 -3.28 5.12
CA THR A 58 -14.25 -3.64 4.22
C THR A 58 -13.22 -2.51 4.00
N THR A 59 -13.53 -1.27 4.38
CA THR A 59 -12.61 -0.13 4.36
C THR A 59 -11.72 -0.06 5.59
N ARG A 60 -10.47 0.33 5.36
CA ARG A 60 -9.47 0.54 6.41
C ARG A 60 -9.17 2.03 6.57
N ASP A 61 -8.94 2.44 7.81
CA ASP A 61 -8.48 3.80 8.12
C ASP A 61 -7.08 4.01 7.58
N VAL A 62 -6.84 5.18 7.00
CA VAL A 62 -5.52 5.56 6.50
C VAL A 62 -4.79 6.30 7.61
N LEU A 63 -3.66 5.76 8.05
CA LEU A 63 -2.88 6.29 9.18
C LEU A 63 -1.87 7.35 8.74
N ILE A 64 -1.60 7.41 7.43
CA ILE A 64 -0.63 8.32 6.83
C ILE A 64 -1.37 9.46 6.13
N LEU A 65 -1.03 10.68 6.52
CA LEU A 65 -1.54 11.90 5.88
C LEU A 65 -0.87 12.13 4.53
N THR A 66 -1.57 12.83 3.64
CA THR A 66 -1.10 13.14 2.28
C THR A 66 0.21 13.91 2.25
N ASP A 67 0.49 14.75 3.26
CA ASP A 67 1.78 15.43 3.46
C ASP A 67 2.96 14.46 3.58
N ARG A 68 2.76 13.32 4.24
CA ARG A 68 3.79 12.30 4.49
C ARG A 68 3.90 11.26 3.38
N LEU A 69 3.21 11.47 2.26
CA LEU A 69 3.20 10.51 1.15
C LEU A 69 4.61 10.28 0.60
N THR A 70 5.34 11.35 0.27
CA THR A 70 6.67 11.25 -0.34
C THR A 70 7.64 10.49 0.56
N SER A 71 7.69 10.85 1.85
CA SER A 71 8.56 10.17 2.82
C SER A 71 8.17 8.71 3.04
N THR A 72 6.88 8.39 2.97
CA THR A 72 6.37 7.01 3.07
C THR A 72 6.78 6.18 1.85
N LEU A 73 6.65 6.72 0.64
CA LEU A 73 7.07 6.04 -0.59
C LEU A 73 8.58 5.78 -0.61
N ASP A 74 9.38 6.75 -0.15
CA ASP A 74 10.83 6.57 -0.06
C ASP A 74 11.23 5.53 0.99
N ARG A 75 10.51 5.45 2.11
CA ARG A 75 10.71 4.38 3.10
C ARG A 75 10.42 3.00 2.50
N LEU A 76 9.28 2.85 1.84
CA LEU A 76 8.88 1.58 1.22
C LEU A 76 9.92 1.11 0.20
N LYS A 77 10.41 2.00 -0.68
CA LYS A 77 11.44 1.66 -1.67
C LYS A 77 12.73 1.14 -1.04
N ARG A 78 13.09 1.63 0.16
CA ARG A 78 14.26 1.16 0.91
C ARG A 78 14.03 -0.17 1.63
N GLU A 79 12.80 -0.46 2.05
CA GLU A 79 12.46 -1.73 2.72
C GLU A 79 12.47 -2.94 1.75
N ASP A 80 12.29 -2.72 0.43
CA ASP A 80 12.41 -3.77 -0.60
C ASP A 80 13.85 -3.93 -1.13
N ASP A 81 14.76 -3.02 -0.79
CA ASP A 81 16.19 -3.12 -1.08
C ASP A 81 16.87 -3.82 0.11
N PRO A 82 17.17 -5.14 0.06
CA PRO A 82 17.97 -5.75 1.11
C PRO A 82 19.31 -5.01 1.16
N PRO A 83 19.85 -4.69 2.35
CA PRO A 83 21.12 -3.97 2.45
C PRO A 83 22.18 -4.78 1.69
N HIS A 84 22.58 -4.30 0.52
CA HIS A 84 23.77 -4.79 -0.17
C HIS A 84 24.93 -4.36 0.72
N THR A 85 25.30 -5.26 1.62
CA THR A 85 26.52 -5.13 2.41
C THR A 85 27.65 -5.38 1.42
N ASP A 86 28.36 -4.31 1.07
CA ASP A 86 29.66 -4.36 0.39
C ASP A 86 30.68 -5.12 1.25
#